data_AF-A0A3B8L9B2-F1
#
_entry.id   AF-A0A3B8L9B2-F1
#
_cell.length_a   1.000
_cell.length_b   1.000
_cell.length_c   1.000
_cell.angle_alpha   90.00
_cell.angle_beta   90.00
_cell.angle_gamma   90.00
#
_symmetry.space_group_name_H-M   'P 1'
#
loop_
_entity.id
_entity.type
_entity.pdbx_description
1 polymer ?
#
loop_
_entity_poly.entity_id
_entity_poly.type
_entity_poly.pdbx_seq_one_letter_code
_entity_poly.pdbx_strand_id
1 'polypeptide(L)'
;MNRNVLTMALVCLFTLTGCPQKNKGHDHKGHDHKGHKHKTRSTPRKAAKPATRAKAPKQDLTSQYEVVRKALAADDLKATLAGAKALGAWAATMKTSPQAKTYTEIAAAAKKLAATKDFAAARLAFGDLSKHTITLLTATKQTKGLTAYSCPMAKGYKKWLQADNDMANPYMGKRMLKCGGKTTLIP
;
A
#
# COMPACT_ATOMS: atom_id res chain seq x y z
N MET A 1 18.26 51.60 18.00
CA MET A 1 19.01 51.70 16.72
C MET A 1 18.61 50.52 15.84
N ASN A 2 17.79 50.81 14.84
CA ASN A 2 17.30 49.87 13.82
C ASN A 2 18.39 49.56 12.81
N ARG A 3 18.44 48.33 12.28
CA ARG A 3 18.81 48.08 10.88
C ARG A 3 17.96 46.94 10.31
N ASN A 4 16.94 47.34 9.56
CA ASN A 4 16.16 46.51 8.64
C ASN A 4 17.08 45.90 7.57
N VAL A 5 16.92 44.60 7.30
CA VAL A 5 17.46 43.97 6.09
C VAL A 5 16.30 43.61 5.18
N LEU A 6 16.09 44.47 4.20
CA LEU A 6 15.14 44.33 3.09
C LEU A 6 15.84 43.50 2.00
N THR A 7 15.39 42.27 1.75
CA THR A 7 15.85 41.45 0.62
C THR A 7 14.72 41.30 -0.39
N MET A 8 14.92 41.89 -1.57
CA MET A 8 14.04 41.81 -2.73
C MET A 8 13.96 40.38 -3.26
N ALA A 9 12.75 39.83 -3.34
CA ALA A 9 12.46 38.63 -4.11
C ALA A 9 12.14 39.03 -5.56
N LEU A 10 13.02 38.64 -6.49
CA LEU A 10 12.84 38.76 -7.93
C LEU A 10 11.86 37.67 -8.40
N VAL A 11 10.68 38.08 -8.85
CA VAL A 11 9.63 37.18 -9.39
C VAL A 11 9.83 37.07 -10.91
N CYS A 12 10.32 35.92 -11.39
CA CYS A 12 10.33 35.59 -12.81
C CYS A 12 9.02 34.87 -13.19
N LEU A 13 8.09 35.59 -13.81
CA LEU A 13 6.94 35.03 -14.52
C LEU A 13 7.43 34.38 -15.83
N PHE A 14 7.42 33.05 -15.88
CA PHE A 14 7.48 32.31 -17.15
C PHE A 14 6.05 32.13 -17.68
N THR A 15 5.69 32.89 -18.70
CA THR A 15 4.47 32.68 -19.48
C THR A 15 4.73 31.55 -20.49
N LEU A 16 4.05 30.42 -20.30
CA LEU A 16 4.01 29.34 -21.30
C LEU A 16 3.06 29.76 -22.44
N THR A 17 3.63 30.14 -23.57
CA THR A 17 2.93 30.29 -24.85
C THR A 17 2.59 28.89 -25.40
N GLY A 18 1.30 28.57 -25.44
CA GLY A 18 0.78 27.36 -26.08
C GLY A 18 0.66 27.52 -27.60
N CYS A 19 0.96 26.45 -28.35
CA CYS A 19 0.61 26.30 -29.76
C CYS A 19 -0.55 25.28 -29.92
N PRO A 20 -1.61 25.58 -30.69
CA PRO A 20 -2.68 24.62 -30.97
C PRO A 20 -2.33 23.73 -32.19
N GLN A 21 -2.27 22.42 -31.98
CA GLN A 21 -2.18 21.43 -33.07
C GLN A 21 -3.59 21.07 -33.57
N LYS A 22 -3.96 21.59 -34.74
CA LYS A 22 -5.10 21.12 -35.55
C LYS A 22 -4.77 19.74 -36.12
N ASN A 23 -5.46 18.69 -35.69
CA ASN A 23 -5.43 17.40 -36.37
C ASN A 23 -6.50 17.38 -37.47
N LYS A 24 -6.07 17.27 -38.74
CA LYS A 24 -6.95 17.13 -39.90
C LYS A 24 -7.34 15.66 -40.05
N GLY A 25 -8.63 15.40 -40.16
CA GLY A 25 -9.17 14.09 -40.50
C GLY A 25 -8.66 13.59 -41.86
N HIS A 26 -8.60 12.27 -41.98
CA HIS A 26 -8.54 11.57 -43.25
C HIS A 26 -9.62 10.49 -43.23
N ASP A 27 -10.68 10.75 -43.98
CA ASP A 27 -11.66 9.78 -44.42
C ASP A 27 -11.02 8.79 -45.39
N HIS A 28 -11.22 7.50 -45.19
CA HIS A 28 -11.08 6.51 -46.26
C HIS A 28 -12.39 5.76 -46.45
N LYS A 29 -12.98 6.04 -47.60
CA LYS A 29 -14.16 5.41 -48.20
C LYS A 29 -13.85 3.94 -48.52
N GLY A 30 -14.88 3.10 -48.34
CA GLY A 30 -14.78 1.65 -48.29
C GLY A 30 -14.36 0.94 -49.57
N HIS A 31 -14.01 -0.33 -49.36
CA HIS A 31 -14.01 -1.37 -50.38
C HIS A 31 -14.70 -2.61 -49.80
N ASP A 32 -15.81 -2.98 -50.44
CA ASP A 32 -16.56 -4.19 -50.24
C ASP A 32 -15.78 -5.42 -50.70
N HIS A 33 -15.71 -6.46 -49.85
CA HIS A 33 -15.47 -7.82 -50.32
C HIS A 33 -16.49 -8.78 -49.70
N LYS A 34 -17.30 -9.37 -50.60
CA LYS A 34 -18.27 -10.44 -50.36
C LYS A 34 -17.60 -11.69 -49.79
N GLY A 35 -18.17 -12.19 -48.71
CA GLY A 35 -18.68 -13.56 -48.63
C GLY A 35 -17.67 -14.70 -48.52
N HIS A 36 -17.32 -15.06 -47.29
CA HIS A 36 -17.01 -16.46 -46.95
C HIS A 36 -17.78 -16.90 -45.71
N LYS A 37 -18.67 -17.88 -45.92
CA LYS A 37 -19.41 -18.61 -44.89
C LYS A 37 -18.42 -19.43 -44.08
N HIS A 38 -18.23 -19.11 -42.80
CA HIS A 38 -17.63 -20.05 -41.85
C HIS A 38 -18.71 -20.64 -40.94
N LYS A 39 -18.94 -21.94 -41.16
CA LYS A 39 -19.76 -22.83 -40.35
C LYS A 39 -19.30 -22.77 -38.90
N THR A 40 -20.28 -22.71 -38.01
CA THR A 40 -20.18 -22.97 -36.58
C THR A 40 -19.52 -24.33 -36.36
N ARG A 41 -18.30 -24.33 -35.83
CA ARG A 41 -17.65 -25.54 -35.32
C ARG A 41 -17.48 -25.38 -33.83
N SER A 42 -18.49 -25.86 -33.11
CA SER A 42 -18.51 -26.05 -31.67
C SER A 42 -17.31 -26.91 -31.27
N THR A 43 -16.33 -26.32 -30.61
CA THR A 43 -15.28 -27.06 -29.91
C THR A 43 -15.89 -27.66 -28.64
N PRO A 44 -15.55 -28.90 -28.26
CA PRO A 44 -16.02 -29.47 -27.00
C PRO A 44 -15.34 -28.71 -25.85
N ARG A 45 -16.12 -27.94 -25.10
CA ARG A 45 -15.72 -27.34 -23.83
C ARG A 45 -15.42 -28.47 -22.86
N LYS A 46 -14.13 -28.80 -22.72
CA LYS A 46 -13.61 -29.70 -21.69
C LYS A 46 -14.21 -29.28 -20.35
N ALA A 47 -14.93 -30.20 -19.70
CA ALA A 47 -15.64 -29.97 -18.46
C ALA A 47 -14.70 -29.31 -17.43
N ALA A 48 -15.07 -28.12 -16.98
CA ALA A 48 -14.40 -27.47 -15.87
C ALA A 48 -14.63 -28.34 -14.63
N LYS A 49 -13.54 -28.81 -14.04
CA LYS A 49 -13.56 -29.46 -12.72
C LYS A 49 -14.25 -28.53 -11.72
N PRO A 50 -15.01 -29.05 -10.74
CA PRO A 50 -15.60 -28.23 -9.69
C PRO A 50 -14.48 -27.42 -9.04
N ALA A 51 -14.62 -26.10 -9.04
CA ALA A 51 -13.76 -25.25 -8.24
C ALA A 51 -13.95 -25.69 -6.78
N THR A 52 -12.98 -26.42 -6.25
CA THR A 52 -12.84 -26.66 -4.82
C THR A 52 -12.94 -25.30 -4.16
N ARG A 53 -14.00 -25.11 -3.35
CA ARG A 53 -14.22 -23.91 -2.54
C ARG A 53 -12.95 -23.67 -1.74
N ALA A 54 -12.11 -22.75 -2.22
CA ALA A 54 -10.89 -22.38 -1.55
C ALA A 54 -11.30 -21.92 -0.14
N LYS A 55 -10.78 -22.59 0.88
CA LYS A 55 -10.96 -22.17 2.27
C LYS A 55 -10.49 -20.72 2.34
N ALA A 56 -11.33 -19.83 2.86
CA ALA A 56 -10.94 -18.45 3.06
C ALA A 56 -9.57 -18.42 3.78
N PRO A 57 -8.59 -17.63 3.32
CA PRO A 57 -7.27 -17.60 3.92
C PRO A 57 -7.40 -17.37 5.42
N LYS A 58 -6.71 -18.19 6.24
CA LYS A 58 -6.62 -17.95 7.69
C LYS A 58 -6.11 -16.52 7.88
N GLN A 59 -6.90 -15.71 8.57
CA GLN A 59 -6.51 -14.36 8.96
C GLN A 59 -5.45 -14.48 10.06
N ASP A 60 -4.22 -14.09 9.74
CA ASP A 60 -3.09 -14.02 10.66
C ASP A 60 -2.57 -12.57 10.75
N LEU A 61 -1.64 -12.31 11.67
CA LEU A 61 -1.13 -10.95 11.86
C LEU A 61 -0.49 -10.40 10.59
N THR A 62 0.27 -11.23 9.87
CA THR A 62 0.99 -10.84 8.66
C THR A 62 0.02 -10.41 7.56
N SER A 63 -1.01 -11.21 7.28
CA SER A 63 -2.03 -10.91 6.27
C SER A 63 -2.83 -9.65 6.62
N GLN A 64 -3.23 -9.48 7.88
CA GLN A 64 -3.91 -8.26 8.35
C GLN A 64 -3.02 -7.01 8.21
N TYR A 65 -1.74 -7.13 8.60
CA TYR A 65 -0.76 -6.06 8.48
C TYR A 65 -0.49 -5.68 7.03
N GLU A 66 -0.37 -6.66 6.12
CA GLU A 66 -0.17 -6.43 4.70
C GLU A 66 -1.32 -5.65 4.05
N VAL A 67 -2.57 -5.86 4.48
CA VAL A 67 -3.71 -5.05 3.98
C VAL A 67 -3.48 -3.57 4.25
N VAL A 68 -3.08 -3.23 5.48
CA VAL A 68 -2.82 -1.84 5.88
C VAL A 68 -1.59 -1.28 5.16
N ARG A 69 -0.49 -2.03 5.13
CA ARG A 69 0.77 -1.63 4.49
C ARG A 69 0.57 -1.33 3.00
N LYS A 70 -0.12 -2.23 2.27
CA LYS A 70 -0.39 -2.07 0.83
C LYS A 70 -1.27 -0.85 0.55
N ALA A 71 -2.31 -0.64 1.36
CA ALA A 71 -3.18 0.53 1.21
C ALA A 71 -2.42 1.85 1.40
N LEU A 72 -1.54 1.94 2.41
CA LEU A 72 -0.69 3.11 2.62
C LEU A 72 0.31 3.34 1.48
N ALA A 73 0.93 2.27 0.97
CA ALA A 73 1.83 2.36 -0.18
C ALA A 73 1.10 2.83 -1.45
N ALA A 74 -0.18 2.48 -1.59
CA ALA A 74 -1.04 2.90 -2.70
C ALA A 74 -1.69 4.28 -2.51
N ASP A 75 -1.43 4.98 -1.41
CA ASP A 75 -2.15 6.21 -1.02
C ASP A 75 -3.67 6.04 -1.04
N ASP A 76 -4.16 4.93 -0.48
CA ASP A 76 -5.58 4.67 -0.26
C ASP A 76 -5.91 4.80 1.23
N LEU A 77 -6.32 6.01 1.64
CA LEU A 77 -6.66 6.26 3.04
C LEU A 77 -7.90 5.46 3.45
N LYS A 78 -8.91 5.33 2.59
CA LYS A 78 -10.15 4.59 2.92
C LYS A 78 -9.85 3.13 3.21
N ALA A 79 -9.07 2.46 2.35
CA ALA A 79 -8.64 1.09 2.56
C ALA A 79 -7.71 0.96 3.78
N THR A 80 -6.85 1.95 4.02
CA THR A 80 -5.98 1.98 5.21
C THR A 80 -6.80 1.97 6.50
N LEU A 81 -7.79 2.86 6.62
CA LEU A 81 -8.63 2.96 7.82
C LEU A 81 -9.48 1.70 8.03
N ALA A 82 -10.03 1.15 6.94
CA ALA A 82 -10.81 -0.10 6.99
C ALA A 82 -9.94 -1.29 7.42
N GLY A 83 -8.76 -1.44 6.82
CA GLY A 83 -7.80 -2.49 7.17
C GLY A 83 -7.32 -2.37 8.63
N ALA A 84 -7.03 -1.14 9.08
CA ALA A 84 -6.61 -0.89 10.45
C ALA A 84 -7.71 -1.24 11.46
N LYS A 85 -8.97 -0.93 11.14
CA LYS A 85 -10.13 -1.33 11.98
C LYS A 85 -10.26 -2.85 12.06
N ALA A 86 -10.15 -3.55 10.94
CA ALA A 86 -10.22 -5.01 10.90
C ALA A 86 -9.08 -5.67 11.69
N LEU A 87 -7.84 -5.20 11.49
CA LEU A 87 -6.66 -5.67 12.22
C LEU A 87 -6.82 -5.42 13.72
N GLY A 88 -7.25 -4.23 14.13
CA GLY A 88 -7.46 -3.91 15.54
C GLY A 88 -8.51 -4.80 16.21
N ALA A 89 -9.62 -5.07 15.52
CA ALA A 89 -10.64 -6.00 16.00
C ALA A 89 -10.12 -7.43 16.13
N TRP A 90 -9.39 -7.91 15.13
CA TRP A 90 -8.77 -9.25 15.16
C TRP A 90 -7.71 -9.37 16.26
N ALA A 91 -6.82 -8.39 16.41
CA ALA A 91 -5.80 -8.40 17.45
C ALA A 91 -6.43 -8.40 18.86
N ALA A 92 -7.57 -7.73 19.03
CA ALA A 92 -8.31 -7.73 20.30
C ALA A 92 -8.93 -9.10 20.66
N THR A 93 -9.03 -10.06 19.72
CA THR A 93 -9.48 -11.42 20.04
C THR A 93 -8.36 -12.32 20.57
N MET A 94 -7.10 -11.90 20.47
CA MET A 94 -5.92 -12.70 20.81
C MET A 94 -5.56 -12.66 22.30
N LYS A 95 -6.55 -12.47 23.19
CA LYS A 95 -6.34 -12.25 24.64
C LYS A 95 -5.77 -13.44 25.39
N THR A 96 -5.94 -14.65 24.86
CA THR A 96 -5.43 -15.90 25.45
C THR A 96 -4.07 -16.31 24.89
N SER A 97 -3.51 -15.55 23.95
CA SER A 97 -2.16 -15.78 23.43
C SER A 97 -1.11 -15.55 24.54
N PRO A 98 -0.01 -16.31 24.56
CA PRO A 98 1.14 -16.00 25.40
C PRO A 98 1.72 -14.59 25.15
N GLN A 99 1.38 -13.97 24.01
CA GLN A 99 1.76 -12.61 23.64
C GLN A 99 0.60 -11.61 23.74
N ALA A 100 -0.39 -11.86 24.61
CA ALA A 100 -1.59 -11.02 24.77
C ALA A 100 -1.28 -9.53 24.98
N LYS A 101 -0.19 -9.21 25.70
CA LYS A 101 0.29 -7.83 25.87
C LYS A 101 0.61 -7.17 24.52
N THR A 102 1.43 -7.82 23.69
CA THR A 102 1.80 -7.28 22.38
C THR A 102 0.61 -7.23 21.43
N TYR A 103 -0.32 -8.20 21.49
CA TYR A 103 -1.58 -8.11 20.73
C TYR A 103 -2.45 -6.92 21.17
N THR A 104 -2.46 -6.59 22.46
CA THR A 104 -3.17 -5.40 22.98
C THR A 104 -2.53 -4.11 22.45
N GLU A 105 -1.19 -4.04 22.39
CA GLU A 105 -0.47 -2.91 21.80
C GLU A 105 -0.74 -2.77 20.29
N ILE A 106 -0.75 -3.89 19.56
CA ILE A 106 -1.13 -3.93 18.14
C ILE A 106 -2.56 -3.42 17.95
N ALA A 107 -3.51 -3.89 18.77
CA ALA A 107 -4.91 -3.47 18.70
C ALA A 107 -5.06 -1.96 18.96
N ALA A 108 -4.34 -1.42 19.95
CA ALA A 108 -4.34 0.01 20.26
C ALA A 108 -3.74 0.85 19.12
N ALA A 109 -2.60 0.44 18.57
CA ALA A 109 -1.96 1.13 17.44
C ALA A 109 -2.85 1.13 16.19
N ALA A 110 -3.49 -0.01 15.89
CA ALA A 110 -4.41 -0.13 14.77
C ALA A 110 -5.69 0.71 14.96
N LYS A 111 -6.22 0.79 16.19
CA LYS A 111 -7.34 1.67 16.51
C LYS A 111 -6.98 3.15 16.34
N LYS A 112 -5.78 3.56 16.78
CA LYS A 112 -5.25 4.92 16.55
C LYS A 112 -5.14 5.21 15.06
N LEU A 113 -4.58 4.29 14.28
CA LEU A 113 -4.48 4.41 12.83
C LEU A 113 -5.85 4.57 12.15
N ALA A 114 -6.83 3.76 12.54
CA ALA A 114 -8.21 3.81 12.01
C ALA A 114 -8.96 5.11 12.33
N ALA A 115 -8.48 5.90 13.30
CA ALA A 115 -9.07 7.19 13.69
C ALA A 115 -8.41 8.41 13.03
N THR A 116 -7.40 8.20 12.17
CA THR A 116 -6.68 9.29 11.51
C THR A 116 -7.49 9.93 10.37
N LYS A 117 -7.17 11.18 10.04
CA LYS A 117 -7.90 11.98 9.04
C LYS A 117 -7.11 12.27 7.76
N ASP A 118 -5.80 12.07 7.79
CA ASP A 118 -4.89 12.36 6.67
C ASP A 118 -3.71 11.37 6.64
N PHE A 119 -2.96 11.37 5.53
CA PHE A 119 -1.82 10.46 5.35
C PHE A 119 -0.67 10.73 6.31
N ALA A 120 -0.42 11.97 6.73
CA ALA A 120 0.69 12.26 7.63
C ALA A 120 0.44 11.63 9.01
N ALA A 121 -0.78 11.79 9.54
CA ALA A 121 -1.22 11.13 10.76
C ALA A 121 -1.27 9.60 10.59
N ALA A 122 -1.79 9.10 9.47
CA ALA A 122 -1.87 7.67 9.20
C ALA A 122 -0.48 7.01 9.16
N ARG A 123 0.49 7.62 8.48
CA ARG A 123 1.86 7.07 8.38
C ARG A 123 2.61 7.11 9.70
N LEU A 124 2.38 8.13 10.53
CA LEU A 124 2.91 8.17 11.90
C LEU A 124 2.32 7.04 12.76
N ALA A 125 1.00 6.87 12.73
CA ALA A 125 0.33 5.79 13.47
C ALA A 125 0.69 4.39 12.93
N PHE A 126 0.94 4.26 11.63
CA PHE A 126 1.48 3.03 11.05
C PHE A 126 2.87 2.69 11.58
N GLY A 127 3.70 3.69 11.90
CA GLY A 127 4.97 3.47 12.59
C GLY A 127 4.79 2.68 13.89
N ASP A 128 3.84 3.09 14.73
CA ASP A 128 3.50 2.38 15.99
C ASP A 128 3.04 0.95 15.70
N LEU A 129 2.11 0.76 14.75
CA LEU A 129 1.63 -0.56 14.34
C LEU A 129 2.77 -1.46 13.83
N SER A 130 3.66 -0.91 13.01
CA SER A 130 4.81 -1.61 12.45
C SER A 130 5.78 -2.06 13.54
N LYS A 131 6.06 -1.19 14.51
CA LYS A 131 6.90 -1.52 15.67
C LYS A 131 6.39 -2.74 16.41
N HIS A 132 5.13 -2.73 16.86
CA HIS A 132 4.58 -3.83 17.65
C HIS A 132 4.45 -5.13 16.83
N THR A 133 4.13 -5.01 15.55
CA THR A 133 4.08 -6.17 14.63
C THR A 133 5.46 -6.82 14.48
N ILE A 134 6.50 -6.01 14.23
CA ILE A 134 7.88 -6.50 14.11
C ILE A 134 8.35 -7.12 15.43
N THR A 135 8.07 -6.48 16.56
CA THR A 135 8.40 -7.04 17.89
C THR A 135 7.77 -8.42 18.08
N LEU A 136 6.48 -8.58 17.77
CA LEU A 136 5.82 -9.87 17.92
C LEU A 136 6.43 -10.93 17.01
N LEU A 137 6.53 -10.65 15.71
CA LEU A 137 7.00 -11.64 14.73
C LEU A 137 8.46 -12.03 14.95
N THR A 138 9.29 -11.12 15.46
CA THR A 138 10.67 -11.42 15.84
C THR A 138 10.70 -12.33 17.06
N ALA A 139 9.95 -11.98 18.11
CA ALA A 139 9.89 -12.76 19.35
C ALA A 139 9.35 -14.20 19.14
N THR A 140 8.41 -14.37 18.22
CA THR A 140 7.83 -15.68 17.88
C THR A 140 8.56 -16.40 16.75
N LYS A 141 9.65 -15.82 16.20
CA LYS A 141 10.41 -16.35 15.05
C LYS A 141 9.55 -16.57 13.79
N GLN A 142 8.53 -15.73 13.58
CA GLN A 142 7.57 -15.79 12.47
C GLN A 142 7.91 -14.81 11.34
N THR A 143 9.17 -14.45 11.16
CA THR A 143 9.64 -13.54 10.08
C THR A 143 10.03 -14.27 8.80
N LYS A 144 9.95 -15.62 8.76
CA LYS A 144 10.29 -16.41 7.58
C LYS A 144 9.42 -16.01 6.38
N GLY A 145 10.08 -15.67 5.27
CA GLY A 145 9.39 -15.21 4.05
C GLY A 145 9.02 -13.72 4.04
N LEU A 146 9.41 -12.96 5.07
CA LEU A 146 9.27 -11.51 5.11
C LEU A 146 10.62 -10.83 4.92
N THR A 147 10.64 -9.78 4.12
CA THR A 147 11.79 -8.89 3.98
C THR A 147 11.57 -7.65 4.86
N ALA A 148 12.58 -7.28 5.64
CA ALA A 148 12.57 -6.04 6.40
C ALA A 148 13.20 -4.89 5.60
N TYR A 149 12.55 -3.74 5.66
CA TYR A 149 13.00 -2.52 5.02
C TYR A 149 12.97 -1.35 6.02
N SER A 150 13.67 -0.27 5.69
CA SER A 150 13.73 0.96 6.47
C SER A 150 13.59 2.20 5.59
N CYS A 151 12.87 3.21 6.10
CA CYS A 151 12.73 4.53 5.48
C CYS A 151 13.33 5.60 6.40
N PRO A 152 14.50 6.20 6.09
CA PRO A 152 15.14 7.18 6.97
C PRO A 152 14.30 8.45 7.19
N MET A 153 13.40 8.75 6.25
CA MET A 153 12.50 9.91 6.25
C MET A 153 11.19 9.69 7.02
N ALA A 154 10.88 8.47 7.44
CA ALA A 154 9.68 8.19 8.22
C ALA A 154 9.70 8.95 9.55
N LYS A 155 8.57 9.56 9.91
CA LYS A 155 8.36 10.13 11.25
C LYS A 155 8.02 8.99 12.22
N GLY A 156 8.73 8.90 13.34
CA GLY A 156 8.56 7.81 14.31
C GLY A 156 9.33 6.55 13.94
N TYR A 157 8.69 5.38 14.07
CA TYR A 157 9.33 4.10 13.78
C TYR A 157 9.52 3.89 12.26
N LYS A 158 10.74 3.53 11.87
CA LYS A 158 11.21 3.64 10.48
C LYS A 158 11.23 2.34 9.68
N LYS A 159 10.97 1.20 10.33
CA LYS A 159 11.09 -0.13 9.72
C LYS A 159 9.73 -0.73 9.42
N TRP A 160 9.63 -1.50 8.34
CA TRP A 160 8.45 -2.31 8.01
C TRP A 160 8.86 -3.69 7.51
N LEU A 161 7.90 -4.61 7.56
CA LEU A 161 8.02 -5.94 6.96
C LEU A 161 7.18 -6.02 5.69
N GLN A 162 7.61 -6.85 4.74
CA GLN A 162 6.91 -7.05 3.49
C GLN A 162 7.06 -8.49 3.02
N ALA A 163 5.94 -9.11 2.63
CA ALA A 163 5.95 -10.48 2.08
C ALA A 163 6.32 -10.54 0.59
N ASP A 164 5.97 -9.51 -0.18
CA ASP A 164 6.30 -9.44 -1.61
C ASP A 164 7.72 -8.91 -1.86
N ASN A 165 8.34 -9.34 -2.96
CA ASN A 165 9.72 -8.96 -3.32
C ASN A 165 9.80 -7.56 -3.94
N ASP A 166 8.68 -6.99 -4.37
CA ASP A 166 8.65 -5.67 -4.97
C ASP A 166 8.48 -4.59 -3.90
N MET A 167 9.59 -3.96 -3.49
CA MET A 167 9.60 -2.98 -2.40
C MET A 167 8.54 -1.89 -2.62
N ALA A 168 7.67 -1.68 -1.63
CA ALA A 168 6.64 -0.64 -1.68
C ALA A 168 6.55 0.06 -0.32
N ASN A 169 7.05 1.31 -0.28
CA ASN A 169 7.23 2.09 0.94
C ASN A 169 5.89 2.65 1.48
N PRO A 170 5.38 2.13 2.61
CA PRO A 170 4.12 2.59 3.18
C PRO A 170 4.23 3.99 3.82
N TYR A 171 5.44 4.44 4.17
CA TYR A 171 5.67 5.74 4.80
C TYR A 171 5.64 6.90 3.80
N MET A 172 5.89 6.64 2.52
CA MET A 172 5.97 7.68 1.50
C MET A 172 4.93 7.57 0.40
N GLY A 173 4.23 6.43 0.31
CA GLY A 173 3.17 6.21 -0.66
C GLY A 173 3.67 6.31 -2.10
N LYS A 174 2.81 6.75 -3.01
CA LYS A 174 3.11 6.88 -4.44
C LYS A 174 4.24 7.87 -4.72
N ARG A 175 4.43 8.89 -3.87
CA ARG A 175 5.47 9.92 -4.05
C ARG A 175 6.89 9.35 -4.04
N MET A 176 7.17 8.34 -3.21
CA MET A 176 8.49 7.72 -3.13
C MET A 176 8.35 6.22 -2.85
N LEU A 177 7.52 5.53 -3.64
CA LEU A 177 7.14 4.14 -3.44
C LEU A 177 8.34 3.19 -3.38
N LYS A 178 9.40 3.51 -4.14
CA LYS A 178 10.64 2.73 -4.24
C LYS A 178 11.80 3.34 -3.43
N CYS A 179 11.54 4.25 -2.50
CA CYS A 179 12.56 4.79 -1.61
C CYS A 179 12.63 3.98 -0.31
N GLY A 180 13.84 3.81 0.22
CA GLY A 180 14.13 2.98 1.39
C GLY A 180 15.21 1.95 1.06
N GLY A 181 15.55 1.14 2.04
CA GLY A 181 16.54 0.09 1.87
C GLY A 181 16.21 -1.13 2.70
N LYS A 182 16.68 -2.31 2.25
CA LYS A 182 16.64 -3.52 3.07
C LYS A 182 17.37 -3.25 4.39
N THR A 183 16.89 -3.82 5.48
CA THR A 183 17.47 -3.65 6.80
C THR A 183 17.41 -4.94 7.59
N THR A 184 18.25 -5.05 8.61
CA THR A 184 18.21 -6.17 9.54
C THR A 184 17.29 -5.84 10.71
N LEU A 185 16.49 -6.82 11.12
CA LEU A 185 15.81 -6.78 12.41
C LEU A 185 16.85 -7.19 13.46
N ILE A 186 17.33 -6.20 14.22
CA ILE A 186 18.23 -6.47 15.34
C ILE A 186 17.36 -7.08 16.45
N PRO A 187 17.75 -8.25 17.01
CA PRO A 187 17.06 -8.87 18.15
C PRO A 187 16.93 -7.94 19.36
#